data_AF-A0A397ZYV3-F1
#
_entry.id   AF-A0A397ZYV3-F1
#
_cell.length_a   1.000
_cell.length_b   1.000
_cell.length_c   1.000
_cell.angle_alpha   90.00
_cell.angle_beta   90.00
_cell.angle_gamma   90.00
#
_symmetry.space_group_name_H-M   'P 1'
#
loop_
_entity.id
_entity.type
_entity.pdbx_description
1 polymer ?
#
loop_
_entity_poly.entity_id
_entity_poly.type
_entity_poly.pdbx_seq_one_letter_code
_entity_poly.pdbx_strand_id
1 'polypeptide(L)'
;MASLQVSRLVLSSSSSSSIPKAAVSIPKLPKFNVMVPKIPIKKQTLSVKEESFGLESLPLPLKQRRDSDPIQRARLVAVLEEVMDRIEMHKNIGDQRNNWNSLLLSSVNMITLTAALMAGIASVNVHGGDSITAVKIASTVLLTSATSIGALMSKIQPSQLAEEQRNAARLFKKLRTELESFLRENEEINEEDVKEAIQRVLALDKAYPLPLIGTMLEKFPEEFKPATWWPENKQRTGLAKGWSQELEMEMREVARVVKSRDAEEYEKLGNVMLKLNRFLAIFGPVLTGISAVSSVFIGQDSGLAGIVAMTCASLAAIVNTLGHGGQVGMVFEMYRNSGGFFSLLEETVKSTEKRENGQVFETKVALKLGRSLSELRDLAKRSNLSQVKANEFASKLF
;
A
#
# COMPACT_ATOMS: atom_id res chain seq x y z
N MET A 1 26.55 -40.05 -57.92
CA MET A 1 27.63 -40.88 -57.39
C MET A 1 27.83 -40.52 -55.92
N ALA A 2 28.04 -41.56 -55.09
CA ALA A 2 28.32 -41.59 -53.64
C ALA A 2 27.19 -41.17 -52.68
N SER A 3 26.90 -41.86 -51.56
CA SER A 3 26.90 -43.29 -51.20
C SER A 3 26.18 -43.37 -49.84
N LEU A 4 25.24 -44.30 -49.71
CA LEU A 4 24.53 -44.65 -48.48
C LEU A 4 25.46 -45.35 -47.47
N GLN A 5 25.36 -45.00 -46.19
CA GLN A 5 25.59 -45.94 -45.09
C GLN A 5 24.64 -45.68 -43.92
N VAL A 6 23.77 -46.66 -43.68
CA VAL A 6 22.92 -46.81 -42.48
C VAL A 6 23.60 -47.84 -41.60
N SER A 7 23.82 -47.52 -40.33
CA SER A 7 24.25 -48.50 -39.33
C SER A 7 23.11 -48.79 -38.36
N ARG A 8 22.72 -50.07 -38.29
CA ARG A 8 21.85 -50.67 -37.28
C ARG A 8 22.61 -50.83 -35.96
N LEU A 9 21.95 -50.62 -34.84
CA LEU A 9 22.38 -51.19 -33.56
C LEU A 9 21.22 -51.92 -32.88
N VAL A 10 21.57 -53.11 -32.41
CA VAL A 10 20.73 -54.23 -32.00
C VAL A 10 20.37 -54.08 -30.52
N LEU A 11 19.10 -54.31 -30.20
CA LEU A 11 18.61 -54.53 -28.83
C LEU A 11 18.91 -55.98 -28.44
N SER A 12 19.65 -56.17 -27.35
CA SER A 12 19.71 -57.44 -26.62
C SER A 12 19.45 -57.18 -25.14
N SER A 13 18.41 -57.83 -24.62
CA SER A 13 18.07 -57.90 -23.20
C SER A 13 18.93 -58.94 -22.50
N SER A 14 19.51 -58.62 -21.35
CA SER A 14 19.96 -59.61 -20.37
C SER A 14 19.93 -59.00 -18.97
N SER A 15 19.10 -59.57 -18.12
CA SER A 15 18.96 -59.24 -16.70
C SER A 15 20.18 -59.74 -15.92
N SER A 16 20.89 -58.86 -15.23
CA SER A 16 21.65 -59.23 -14.02
C SER A 16 21.83 -58.01 -13.12
N SER A 17 21.59 -58.21 -11.82
CA SER A 17 21.70 -57.22 -10.76
C SER A 17 23.16 -56.95 -10.41
N SER A 18 23.64 -55.72 -10.62
CA SER A 18 24.89 -55.24 -10.02
C SER A 18 24.78 -53.74 -9.77
N ILE A 19 24.91 -53.35 -8.50
CA ILE A 19 24.97 -51.95 -8.05
C ILE A 19 26.31 -51.34 -8.52
N PRO A 20 26.33 -50.30 -9.37
CA PRO A 20 27.57 -49.63 -9.70
C PRO A 20 27.82 -48.45 -8.75
N LYS A 21 28.90 -48.53 -7.97
CA LYS A 21 29.54 -47.37 -7.34
C LYS A 21 30.27 -46.58 -8.43
N ALA A 22 29.77 -45.41 -8.80
CA ALA A 22 30.44 -44.51 -9.75
C ALA A 22 31.15 -43.36 -9.02
N ALA A 23 32.47 -43.30 -9.18
CA ALA A 23 33.30 -42.17 -8.77
C ALA A 23 33.17 -41.04 -9.79
N VAL A 24 32.80 -39.84 -9.34
CA VAL A 24 32.69 -38.65 -10.19
C VAL A 24 34.09 -38.08 -10.45
N SER A 25 34.57 -38.20 -11.68
CA SER A 25 35.79 -37.53 -12.14
C SER A 25 35.41 -36.15 -12.68
N ILE A 26 35.77 -35.08 -11.95
CA ILE A 26 35.52 -33.69 -12.35
C ILE A 26 36.56 -33.28 -13.40
N PRO A 27 36.17 -32.81 -14.60
CA PRO A 27 37.12 -32.28 -15.57
C PRO A 27 37.71 -30.95 -15.06
N LYS A 28 39.04 -30.79 -15.14
CA LYS A 28 39.71 -29.52 -14.85
C LYS A 28 39.36 -28.50 -15.94
N LEU A 29 38.65 -27.43 -15.57
CA LEU A 29 38.40 -26.28 -16.43
C LEU A 29 39.69 -25.46 -16.67
N PRO A 30 39.90 -24.87 -17.86
CA PRO A 30 41.02 -23.96 -18.11
C PRO A 30 40.88 -22.68 -17.28
N LYS A 31 42.00 -22.20 -16.72
CA LYS A 31 42.04 -20.94 -15.98
C LYS A 31 41.89 -19.76 -16.93
N PHE A 32 40.72 -19.11 -16.93
CA PHE A 32 40.56 -17.78 -17.52
C PHE A 32 41.15 -16.72 -16.58
N ASN A 33 42.24 -16.08 -16.98
CA ASN A 33 42.76 -14.89 -16.31
C ASN A 33 41.93 -13.67 -16.73
N VAL A 34 40.88 -13.37 -15.95
CA VAL A 34 40.19 -12.08 -16.05
C VAL A 34 41.00 -11.05 -15.27
N MET A 35 41.61 -10.10 -15.98
CA MET A 35 42.15 -8.88 -15.35
C MET A 35 40.98 -8.02 -14.88
N VAL A 36 40.68 -8.08 -13.58
CA VAL A 36 39.74 -7.17 -12.92
C VAL A 36 40.49 -5.86 -12.61
N PRO A 37 39.98 -4.67 -13.00
CA PRO A 37 40.54 -3.41 -12.56
C PRO A 37 40.50 -3.34 -11.02
N LYS A 38 41.66 -3.18 -10.38
CA LYS A 38 41.76 -2.95 -8.93
C LYS A 38 41.15 -1.59 -8.59
N ILE A 39 39.88 -1.58 -8.22
CA ILE A 39 39.30 -0.48 -7.46
C ILE A 39 39.90 -0.56 -6.05
N PRO A 40 40.52 0.51 -5.52
CA PRO A 40 41.06 0.49 -4.18
C PRO A 40 39.92 0.38 -3.15
N ILE A 41 39.71 -0.83 -2.63
CA ILE A 41 38.85 -1.08 -1.47
C ILE A 41 39.59 -0.52 -0.26
N LYS A 42 39.23 0.69 0.16
CA LYS A 42 39.47 1.14 1.54
C LYS A 42 38.74 0.14 2.43
N LYS A 43 39.48 -0.63 3.25
CA LYS A 43 38.89 -1.44 4.33
C LYS A 43 38.24 -0.49 5.33
N GLN A 44 37.00 -0.09 5.08
CA GLN A 44 36.12 0.31 6.17
C GLN A 44 35.59 -0.98 6.77
N THR A 45 36.26 -1.41 7.84
CA THR A 45 35.67 -2.30 8.82
C THR A 45 34.33 -1.66 9.21
N LEU A 46 33.23 -2.21 8.71
CA LEU A 46 31.89 -1.87 9.20
C LEU A 46 31.78 -2.55 10.58
N SER A 47 32.47 -1.94 11.54
CA SER A 47 32.08 -2.04 12.94
C SER A 47 30.64 -1.59 12.95
N VAL A 48 29.72 -2.50 13.23
CA VAL A 48 28.43 -2.13 13.81
C VAL A 48 28.81 -1.44 15.10
N LYS A 49 28.97 -0.12 15.03
CA LYS A 49 28.92 0.72 16.19
C LYS A 49 27.44 0.67 16.53
N GLU A 50 27.08 -0.14 17.53
CA GLU A 50 25.93 0.22 18.36
C GLU A 50 26.18 1.70 18.71
N GLU A 51 25.41 2.58 18.08
CA GLU A 51 25.19 3.87 18.70
C GLU A 51 24.44 3.54 19.98
N SER A 52 25.21 3.36 21.06
CA SER A 52 24.71 3.68 22.39
C SER A 52 24.01 5.02 22.22
N PHE A 53 22.69 5.04 22.41
CA PHE A 53 21.89 6.25 22.43
C PHE A 53 22.53 7.17 23.48
N GLY A 54 23.44 8.01 23.00
CA GLY A 54 24.01 9.11 23.74
C GLY A 54 22.84 10.04 23.95
N LEU A 55 22.28 9.96 25.14
CA LEU A 55 21.38 10.94 25.68
C LEU A 55 22.13 12.29 25.64
N GLU A 56 22.02 13.01 24.53
CA GLU A 56 22.32 14.43 24.49
C GLU A 56 21.21 15.09 25.31
N SER A 57 21.41 15.06 26.62
CA SER A 57 20.61 15.80 27.57
C SER A 57 20.64 17.26 27.15
N LEU A 58 19.51 17.78 26.68
CA LEU A 58 19.29 19.22 26.65
C LEU A 58 19.63 19.78 28.04
N PRO A 59 20.51 20.78 28.17
CA PRO A 59 20.74 21.41 29.47
C PRO A 59 19.54 22.32 29.78
N LEU A 60 18.49 21.73 30.33
CA LEU A 60 17.40 22.46 30.98
C LEU A 60 17.83 22.73 32.43
N PRO A 61 17.79 23.99 32.90
CA PRO A 61 18.11 24.29 34.30
C PRO A 61 17.10 23.58 35.22
N LEU A 62 17.56 22.56 35.93
CA LEU A 62 16.83 21.88 36.99
C LEU A 62 16.65 22.85 38.16
N LYS A 63 15.51 23.56 38.18
CA LYS A 63 15.01 24.24 39.37
C LYS A 63 13.91 23.38 39.98
N GLN A 64 14.24 22.78 41.12
CA GLN A 64 13.40 21.88 41.91
C GLN A 64 12.07 22.54 42.31
N ARG A 65 10.92 22.03 41.83
CA ARG A 65 9.59 22.24 42.45
C ARG A 65 8.47 21.32 41.90
N ARG A 66 7.79 20.60 42.84
CA ARG A 66 6.56 19.77 42.79
C ARG A 66 6.61 18.42 42.04
N ASP A 67 6.26 17.35 42.77
CA ASP A 67 6.51 15.94 42.41
C ASP A 67 5.50 15.28 41.43
N SER A 68 4.37 15.94 41.11
CA SER A 68 3.33 15.38 40.22
C SER A 68 3.45 15.78 38.74
N ASP A 69 4.05 16.93 38.47
CA ASP A 69 4.29 17.50 37.13
C ASP A 69 5.40 16.79 36.32
N PRO A 70 6.52 16.29 36.91
CA PRO A 70 7.56 15.61 36.13
C PRO A 70 7.09 14.26 35.57
N ILE A 71 6.15 13.57 36.25
CA ILE A 71 5.69 12.25 35.84
C ILE A 71 4.78 12.35 34.61
N GLN A 72 3.83 13.29 34.57
CA GLN A 72 2.93 13.42 33.42
C GLN A 72 3.68 13.92 32.17
N ARG A 73 4.62 14.85 32.34
CA ARG A 73 5.54 15.24 31.27
C ARG A 73 6.34 14.04 30.75
N ALA A 74 6.93 13.23 31.64
CA ALA A 74 7.67 12.03 31.25
C ALA A 74 6.78 11.01 30.53
N ARG A 75 5.53 10.81 30.97
CA ARG A 75 4.56 9.95 30.27
C ARG A 75 4.23 10.46 28.87
N LEU A 76 4.06 11.77 28.69
CA LEU A 76 3.81 12.35 27.38
C LEU A 76 5.03 12.23 26.45
N VAL A 77 6.24 12.36 27.00
CA VAL A 77 7.50 12.10 26.27
C VAL A 77 7.58 10.63 25.84
N ALA A 78 7.24 9.68 26.71
CA ALA A 78 7.17 8.27 26.34
C ALA A 78 6.16 8.01 25.20
N VAL A 79 4.99 8.67 25.23
CA VAL A 79 4.03 8.62 24.12
C VAL A 79 4.64 9.19 22.83
N LEU A 80 5.40 10.28 22.91
CA LEU A 80 6.08 10.87 21.76
C LEU A 80 7.15 9.94 21.18
N GLU A 81 7.94 9.28 22.01
CA GLU A 81 8.93 8.27 21.60
C GLU A 81 8.26 7.11 20.84
N GLU A 82 7.15 6.60 21.38
CA GLU A 82 6.32 5.57 20.75
C GLU A 82 5.70 6.01 19.43
N VAL A 83 5.34 7.29 19.30
CA VAL A 83 4.88 7.89 18.03
C VAL A 83 6.02 7.95 17.03
N MET A 84 7.22 8.31 17.46
CA MET A 84 8.40 8.36 16.60
C MET A 84 8.76 6.98 16.04
N ASP A 85 8.73 5.95 16.89
CA ASP A 85 8.95 4.56 16.47
C ASP A 85 7.91 4.11 15.43
N ARG A 86 6.62 4.39 15.68
CA ARG A 86 5.53 4.09 14.72
C ARG A 86 5.72 4.77 13.37
N ILE A 87 6.24 6.01 13.33
CA ILE A 87 6.52 6.70 12.06
C ILE A 87 7.54 5.91 11.24
N GLU A 88 8.63 5.47 11.87
CA GLU A 88 9.68 4.69 11.19
C GLU A 88 9.16 3.32 10.78
N MET A 89 8.43 2.65 11.66
CA MET A 89 7.81 1.36 11.37
C MET A 89 6.85 1.44 10.17
N HIS A 90 5.89 2.37 10.16
CA HIS A 90 4.97 2.54 9.03
C HIS A 90 5.69 2.91 7.73
N LYS A 91 6.74 3.75 7.81
CA LYS A 91 7.57 4.09 6.64
C LYS A 91 8.25 2.84 6.08
N ASN A 92 8.93 2.07 6.93
CA ASN A 92 9.65 0.87 6.53
C ASN A 92 8.71 -0.20 5.94
N ILE A 93 7.55 -0.42 6.58
CA ILE A 93 6.55 -1.36 6.06
C ILE A 93 5.98 -0.88 4.73
N GLY A 94 5.68 0.43 4.60
CA GLY A 94 5.22 1.02 3.34
C GLY A 94 6.20 0.79 2.19
N ASP A 95 7.49 1.01 2.43
CA ASP A 95 8.55 0.78 1.44
C ASP A 95 8.70 -0.72 1.09
N GLN A 96 8.63 -1.61 2.09
CA GLN A 96 8.64 -3.06 1.87
C GLN A 96 7.47 -3.51 0.99
N ARG A 97 6.25 -3.02 1.27
CA ARG A 97 5.04 -3.40 0.51
C ARG A 97 5.06 -2.83 -0.90
N ASN A 98 5.62 -1.64 -1.10
CA ASN A 98 5.83 -1.08 -2.43
C ASN A 98 6.83 -1.91 -3.25
N ASN A 99 7.94 -2.35 -2.63
CA ASN A 99 8.90 -3.26 -3.26
C ASN A 99 8.25 -4.61 -3.60
N TRP A 100 7.45 -5.18 -2.68
CA TRP A 100 6.69 -6.40 -2.95
C TRP A 100 5.73 -6.23 -4.11
N ASN A 101 5.02 -5.10 -4.21
CA ASN A 101 4.12 -4.84 -5.33
C ASN A 101 4.87 -4.90 -6.66
N SER A 102 6.01 -4.21 -6.76
CA SER A 102 6.82 -4.17 -7.98
C SER A 102 7.35 -5.57 -8.34
N LEU A 103 7.94 -6.28 -7.37
CA LEU A 103 8.53 -7.60 -7.59
C LEU A 103 7.46 -8.64 -7.97
N LEU A 104 6.36 -8.71 -7.22
CA LEU A 104 5.30 -9.70 -7.46
C LEU A 104 4.58 -9.41 -8.78
N LEU A 105 4.29 -8.15 -9.10
CA LEU A 105 3.66 -7.78 -10.37
C LEU A 105 4.50 -8.22 -11.57
N SER A 106 5.77 -7.82 -11.59
CA SER A 106 6.68 -8.15 -12.69
C SER A 106 6.88 -9.66 -12.82
N SER A 107 7.04 -10.36 -11.69
CA SER A 107 7.25 -11.81 -11.68
C SER A 107 6.02 -12.57 -12.15
N VAL A 108 4.83 -12.26 -11.62
CA VAL A 108 3.57 -12.93 -12.00
C VAL A 108 3.26 -12.68 -13.47
N ASN A 109 3.41 -11.45 -13.95
CA ASN A 109 3.20 -11.14 -15.37
C ASN A 109 4.17 -11.90 -16.27
N MET A 110 5.46 -11.94 -15.91
CA MET A 110 6.45 -12.67 -16.69
C MET A 110 6.14 -14.17 -16.72
N ILE A 111 5.88 -14.79 -15.57
CA ILE A 111 5.47 -16.20 -15.48
C ILE A 111 4.24 -16.45 -16.36
N THR A 112 3.22 -15.62 -16.25
CA THR A 112 1.96 -15.76 -16.99
C THR A 112 2.18 -15.63 -18.51
N LEU A 113 2.94 -14.64 -18.95
CA LEU A 113 3.22 -14.40 -20.37
C LEU A 113 4.14 -15.47 -20.96
N THR A 114 5.16 -15.92 -20.22
CA THR A 114 6.00 -17.06 -20.63
C THR A 114 5.16 -18.32 -20.78
N ALA A 115 4.25 -18.56 -19.86
CA ALA A 115 3.37 -19.71 -19.94
C ALA A 115 2.35 -19.60 -21.09
N ALA A 116 1.86 -18.40 -21.38
CA ALA A 116 1.01 -18.11 -22.54
C ALA A 116 1.74 -18.41 -23.86
N LEU A 117 3.00 -17.98 -23.97
CA LEU A 117 3.86 -18.27 -25.12
C LEU A 117 4.09 -19.78 -25.26
N MET A 118 4.40 -20.47 -24.17
CA MET A 118 4.56 -21.93 -24.16
C MET A 118 3.28 -22.65 -24.58
N ALA A 119 2.12 -22.20 -24.12
CA ALA A 119 0.82 -22.73 -24.54
C ALA A 119 0.58 -22.52 -26.04
N GLY A 120 0.89 -21.32 -26.56
CA GLY A 120 0.77 -21.01 -27.98
C GLY A 120 1.70 -21.87 -28.85
N ILE A 121 2.97 -22.01 -28.46
CA ILE A 121 3.95 -22.87 -29.17
C ILE A 121 3.48 -24.34 -29.16
N ALA A 122 2.98 -24.83 -28.02
CA ALA A 122 2.46 -26.18 -27.91
C ALA A 122 1.18 -26.41 -28.73
N SER A 123 0.40 -25.35 -29.03
CA SER A 123 -0.85 -25.46 -29.81
C SER A 123 -0.65 -25.50 -31.34
N VAL A 124 0.44 -24.92 -31.86
CA VAL A 124 0.70 -24.86 -33.31
C VAL A 124 1.46 -26.08 -33.84
N ASN A 125 2.08 -26.86 -32.95
CA ASN A 125 2.89 -28.03 -33.33
C ASN A 125 2.08 -29.32 -33.19
N VAL A 126 1.47 -29.75 -34.31
CA VAL A 126 0.61 -30.96 -34.40
C VAL A 126 1.41 -32.28 -34.41
N HIS A 127 2.73 -32.23 -34.63
CA HIS A 127 3.57 -33.42 -34.75
C HIS A 127 4.24 -33.77 -33.42
N GLY A 128 3.55 -34.59 -32.63
CA GLY A 128 3.90 -35.00 -31.27
C GLY A 128 5.31 -35.60 -31.12
N GLY A 129 6.12 -34.96 -30.29
CA GLY A 129 7.36 -35.50 -29.73
C GLY A 129 7.52 -35.06 -28.27
N ASP A 130 8.45 -35.68 -27.54
CA ASP A 130 8.66 -35.48 -26.10
C ASP A 130 8.81 -34.00 -25.70
N SER A 131 9.41 -33.17 -26.56
CA SER A 131 9.59 -31.73 -26.34
C SER A 131 8.27 -30.96 -26.19
N ILE A 132 7.21 -31.32 -26.92
CA ILE A 132 5.90 -30.64 -26.85
C ILE A 132 5.21 -30.95 -25.51
N THR A 133 5.34 -32.21 -25.04
CA THR A 133 4.80 -32.60 -23.74
C THR A 133 5.49 -31.84 -22.60
N ALA A 134 6.81 -31.64 -22.70
CA ALA A 134 7.57 -30.84 -21.74
C ALA A 134 7.13 -29.37 -21.73
N VAL A 135 6.94 -28.74 -22.89
CA VAL A 135 6.48 -27.34 -23.00
C VAL A 135 5.05 -27.17 -22.45
N LYS A 136 4.15 -28.13 -22.70
CA LYS A 136 2.80 -28.17 -22.13
C LYS A 136 2.80 -28.28 -20.61
N ILE A 137 3.61 -29.19 -20.07
CA ILE A 137 3.76 -29.37 -18.62
C ILE A 137 4.32 -28.08 -18.00
N ALA A 138 5.36 -27.50 -18.61
CA ALA A 138 5.94 -26.24 -18.15
C ALA A 138 4.92 -25.10 -18.15
N SER A 139 4.15 -24.93 -19.22
CA SER A 139 3.06 -23.95 -19.29
C SER A 139 2.06 -24.14 -18.16
N THR A 140 1.60 -25.37 -17.93
CA THR A 140 0.63 -25.71 -16.88
C THR A 140 1.16 -25.39 -15.48
N VAL A 141 2.41 -25.77 -15.20
CA VAL A 141 3.08 -25.49 -13.91
C VAL A 141 3.22 -23.99 -13.69
N LEU A 142 3.64 -23.24 -14.71
CA LEU A 142 3.80 -21.79 -14.63
C LEU A 142 2.45 -21.09 -14.43
N LEU A 143 1.39 -21.50 -15.14
CA LEU A 143 0.06 -20.92 -14.97
C LEU A 143 -0.52 -21.23 -13.59
N THR A 144 -0.36 -22.46 -13.10
CA THR A 144 -0.78 -22.84 -11.74
C THR A 144 -0.03 -22.00 -10.70
N SER A 145 1.28 -21.81 -10.89
CA SER A 145 2.10 -20.96 -10.03
C SER A 145 1.62 -19.51 -10.07
N ALA A 146 1.39 -18.95 -11.26
CA ALA A 146 0.87 -17.60 -11.44
C ALA A 146 -0.51 -17.41 -10.79
N THR A 147 -1.41 -18.39 -10.89
CA THR A 147 -2.72 -18.36 -10.22
C THR A 147 -2.56 -18.31 -8.71
N SER A 148 -1.70 -19.16 -8.14
CA SER A 148 -1.48 -19.21 -6.69
C SER A 148 -0.89 -17.91 -6.14
N ILE A 149 0.18 -17.40 -6.78
CA ILE A 149 0.85 -16.15 -6.39
C ILE A 149 -0.07 -14.96 -6.64
N GLY A 150 -0.79 -14.93 -7.77
CA GLY A 150 -1.76 -13.91 -8.11
C GLY A 150 -2.89 -13.83 -7.08
N ALA A 151 -3.46 -14.97 -6.67
CA ALA A 151 -4.50 -15.01 -5.64
C ALA A 151 -4.00 -14.49 -4.29
N LEU A 152 -2.75 -14.82 -3.90
CA LEU A 152 -2.14 -14.28 -2.69
C LEU A 152 -1.92 -12.77 -2.80
N MET A 153 -1.40 -12.30 -3.94
CA MET A 153 -1.18 -10.88 -4.22
C MET A 153 -2.48 -10.08 -4.20
N SER A 154 -3.57 -10.64 -4.71
CA SER A 154 -4.90 -10.05 -4.69
C SER A 154 -5.54 -10.05 -3.29
N LYS A 155 -5.15 -10.98 -2.40
CA LYS A 155 -5.56 -10.95 -0.98
C LYS A 155 -4.79 -9.93 -0.16
N ILE A 156 -3.47 -9.81 -0.38
CA ILE A 156 -2.60 -8.89 0.37
C ILE A 156 -2.74 -7.46 -0.14
N GLN A 157 -2.91 -7.30 -1.47
CA GLN A 157 -2.89 -6.05 -2.23
C GLN A 157 -1.73 -5.12 -1.81
N PRO A 158 -0.48 -5.48 -2.16
CA PRO A 158 0.70 -4.78 -1.66
C PRO A 158 0.70 -3.26 -1.95
N SER A 159 0.20 -2.82 -3.10
CA SER A 159 0.07 -1.39 -3.45
C SER A 159 -0.90 -0.64 -2.53
N GLN A 160 -2.09 -1.19 -2.29
CA GLN A 160 -3.08 -0.60 -1.38
C GLN A 160 -2.51 -0.50 0.03
N LEU A 161 -1.92 -1.60 0.50
CA LEU A 161 -1.35 -1.65 1.83
C LEU A 161 -0.19 -0.66 2.00
N ALA A 162 0.67 -0.51 0.99
CA ALA A 162 1.73 0.50 1.02
C ALA A 162 1.16 1.92 1.23
N GLU A 163 0.03 2.23 0.61
CA GLU A 163 -0.62 3.54 0.75
C GLU A 163 -1.28 3.74 2.12
N GLU A 164 -1.92 2.71 2.66
CA GLU A 164 -2.40 2.71 4.05
C GLU A 164 -1.25 3.06 5.02
N GLN A 165 -0.07 2.47 4.84
CA GLN A 165 1.09 2.73 5.69
C GLN A 165 1.68 4.14 5.48
N ARG A 166 1.70 4.66 4.24
CA ARG A 166 2.13 6.05 3.98
C ARG A 166 1.20 7.06 4.65
N ASN A 167 -0.11 6.82 4.57
CA ASN A 167 -1.11 7.65 5.25
C ASN A 167 -0.93 7.61 6.77
N ALA A 168 -0.74 6.43 7.35
CA ALA A 168 -0.43 6.27 8.77
C ALA A 168 0.82 7.06 9.17
N ALA A 169 1.94 6.88 8.46
CA ALA A 169 3.19 7.61 8.72
C ALA A 169 3.00 9.13 8.66
N ARG A 170 2.19 9.64 7.72
CA ARG A 170 1.86 11.06 7.62
C ARG A 170 1.07 11.56 8.82
N LEU A 171 0.07 10.80 9.26
CA LEU A 171 -0.78 11.17 10.40
C LEU A 171 0.00 11.11 11.72
N PHE A 172 0.85 10.10 11.92
CA PHE A 172 1.73 10.04 13.08
C PHE A 172 2.76 11.16 13.09
N LYS A 173 3.32 11.57 11.94
CA LYS A 173 4.17 12.77 11.85
C LYS A 173 3.42 14.03 12.27
N LYS A 174 2.16 14.18 11.86
CA LYS A 174 1.33 15.29 12.30
C LYS A 174 1.10 15.26 13.80
N LEU A 175 0.80 14.09 14.37
CA LEU A 175 0.63 13.92 15.82
C LEU A 175 1.93 14.25 16.57
N ARG A 176 3.08 13.79 16.08
CA ARG A 176 4.40 14.12 16.62
C ARG A 176 4.60 15.64 16.70
N THR A 177 4.36 16.36 15.61
CA THR A 177 4.52 17.82 15.59
C THR A 177 3.56 18.51 16.57
N GLU A 178 2.32 18.04 16.67
CA GLU A 178 1.35 18.56 17.64
C GLU A 178 1.81 18.33 19.09
N LEU A 179 2.32 17.14 19.41
CA LEU A 179 2.83 16.79 20.74
C LEU A 179 4.11 17.57 21.09
N GLU A 180 5.05 17.71 20.15
CA GLU A 180 6.26 18.52 20.33
C GLU A 180 5.93 20.01 20.54
N SER A 181 4.94 20.55 19.82
CA SER A 181 4.47 21.92 20.06
C SER A 181 3.86 22.05 21.44
N PHE A 182 2.99 21.11 21.82
CA PHE A 182 2.34 21.10 23.12
C PHE A 182 3.35 21.04 24.29
N LEU A 183 4.37 20.18 24.18
CA LEU A 183 5.45 20.04 25.18
C LEU A 183 6.32 21.30 25.31
N ARG A 184 6.47 22.07 24.23
CA ARG A 184 7.21 23.34 24.20
C ARG A 184 6.42 24.51 24.76
N GLU A 185 5.12 24.56 24.49
CA GLU A 185 4.25 25.68 24.83
C GLU A 185 3.69 25.59 26.26
N ASN A 186 3.55 24.38 26.81
CA ASN A 186 2.93 24.17 28.12
C ASN A 186 3.98 23.73 29.14
N GLU A 187 4.07 24.47 30.25
CA GLU A 187 4.95 24.13 31.38
C GLU A 187 4.35 23.01 32.25
N GLU A 188 3.06 23.11 32.61
CA GLU A 188 2.32 22.11 33.39
C GLU A 188 1.53 21.16 32.47
N ILE A 189 1.60 19.84 32.73
CA ILE A 189 0.92 18.81 31.91
C ILE A 189 -0.02 17.98 32.78
N ASN A 190 -1.28 17.90 32.37
CA ASN A 190 -2.29 17.15 33.12
C ASN A 190 -2.41 15.70 32.63
N GLU A 191 -2.93 14.83 33.50
CA GLU A 191 -3.18 13.42 33.16
C GLU A 191 -4.11 13.25 31.96
N GLU A 192 -5.14 14.10 31.86
CA GLU A 192 -6.09 14.06 30.77
C GLU A 192 -5.46 14.44 29.42
N ASP A 193 -4.37 15.21 29.40
CA ASP A 193 -3.62 15.54 28.18
C ASP A 193 -2.80 14.34 27.70
N VAL A 194 -2.20 13.60 28.63
CA VAL A 194 -1.51 12.32 28.36
C VAL A 194 -2.50 11.30 27.81
N LYS A 195 -3.67 11.17 28.45
CA LYS A 195 -4.73 10.26 28.03
C LYS A 195 -5.28 10.61 26.65
N GLU A 196 -5.44 11.90 26.34
CA GLU A 196 -5.83 12.37 25.01
C GLU A 196 -4.79 11.99 23.95
N ALA A 197 -3.50 12.20 24.24
CA ALA A 197 -2.42 11.80 23.34
C ALA A 197 -2.45 10.28 23.08
N ILE A 198 -2.60 9.47 24.12
CA ILE A 198 -2.74 8.00 24.01
C ILE A 198 -3.97 7.64 23.16
N GLN A 199 -5.12 8.27 23.38
CA GLN A 199 -6.32 8.02 22.60
C GLN A 199 -6.14 8.34 21.11
N ARG A 200 -5.42 9.41 20.77
CA ARG A 200 -5.09 9.75 19.37
C ARG A 200 -4.16 8.72 18.75
N VAL A 201 -3.15 8.22 19.49
CA VAL A 201 -2.29 7.12 19.03
C VAL A 201 -3.12 5.86 18.76
N LEU A 202 -3.98 5.46 19.70
CA LEU A 202 -4.81 4.28 19.56
C LEU A 202 -5.85 4.41 18.43
N ALA A 203 -6.39 5.61 18.20
CA ALA A 203 -7.28 5.87 17.09
C ALA A 203 -6.56 5.71 15.74
N LEU A 204 -5.31 6.16 15.64
CA LEU A 204 -4.48 5.96 14.46
C LEU A 204 -4.13 4.48 14.25
N ASP A 205 -3.73 3.76 15.30
CA ASP A 205 -3.45 2.33 15.25
C ASP A 205 -4.69 1.52 14.81
N LYS A 206 -5.89 1.91 15.26
CA LYS A 206 -7.16 1.30 14.84
C LYS A 206 -7.50 1.62 13.38
N ALA A 207 -7.25 2.85 12.93
CA ALA A 207 -7.56 3.28 11.58
C ALA A 207 -6.62 2.70 10.52
N TYR A 208 -5.36 2.44 10.91
CA TYR A 208 -4.31 1.89 10.05
C TYR A 208 -3.53 0.80 10.77
N PRO A 209 -4.16 -0.38 10.99
CA PRO A 209 -3.53 -1.46 11.71
C PRO A 209 -2.29 -1.95 10.96
N LEU A 210 -1.28 -2.34 11.73
CA LEU A 210 -0.05 -2.96 11.23
C LEU A 210 -0.36 -4.43 10.90
N PRO A 211 -0.48 -4.80 9.62
CA PRO A 211 -0.80 -6.16 9.25
C PRO A 211 0.50 -6.96 9.22
N LEU A 212 0.93 -7.38 10.41
CA LEU A 212 2.02 -8.34 10.56
C LEU A 212 1.53 -9.79 10.59
N ILE A 213 0.27 -10.05 10.96
CA ILE A 213 -0.59 -11.24 10.71
C ILE A 213 -1.82 -11.09 11.64
N GLY A 214 -3.05 -11.05 11.12
CA GLY A 214 -4.27 -11.29 11.92
C GLY A 214 -5.36 -10.22 11.88
N THR A 215 -5.04 -8.93 11.94
CA THR A 215 -6.03 -7.84 11.87
C THR A 215 -5.64 -6.84 10.78
N MET A 216 -6.15 -7.04 9.58
CA MET A 216 -6.01 -6.11 8.46
C MET A 216 -7.35 -5.41 8.26
N LEU A 217 -7.34 -4.16 7.78
CA LEU A 217 -8.55 -3.56 7.25
C LEU A 217 -9.16 -4.49 6.21
N GLU A 218 -10.48 -4.60 6.23
CA GLU A 218 -11.19 -5.35 5.20
C GLU A 218 -10.84 -4.74 3.84
N LYS A 219 -10.27 -5.55 2.94
CA LYS A 219 -9.77 -5.04 1.65
C LYS A 219 -10.90 -4.71 0.69
N PHE A 220 -11.98 -5.46 0.77
CA PHE A 220 -13.16 -5.29 -0.08
C PHE A 220 -14.42 -5.24 0.78
N PRO A 221 -14.62 -4.18 1.56
CA PRO A 221 -15.85 -4.02 2.34
C PRO A 221 -17.06 -4.02 1.41
N GLU A 222 -18.23 -4.39 1.94
CA GLU A 222 -19.48 -4.35 1.17
C GLU A 222 -19.83 -2.92 0.72
N GLU A 223 -19.50 -1.94 1.57
CA GLU A 223 -19.75 -0.53 1.32
C GLU A 223 -18.47 0.28 1.54
N PHE A 224 -18.28 1.29 0.69
CA PHE A 224 -17.23 2.28 0.90
C PHE A 224 -17.53 3.06 2.18
N LYS A 225 -16.54 3.19 3.07
CA LYS A 225 -16.62 4.05 4.26
C LYS A 225 -15.39 4.94 4.35
N PRO A 226 -15.57 6.26 4.59
CA PRO A 226 -14.47 7.16 4.91
C PRO A 226 -13.56 6.63 6.04
N ALA A 227 -12.27 6.97 5.99
CA ALA A 227 -11.35 6.63 7.07
C ALA A 227 -11.60 7.51 8.31
N THR A 228 -11.80 6.91 9.48
CA THR A 228 -11.92 7.63 10.75
C THR A 228 -10.69 7.34 11.61
N TRP A 229 -9.84 8.36 11.81
CA TRP A 229 -8.55 8.22 12.52
C TRP A 229 -8.43 9.13 13.74
N TRP A 230 -9.52 9.78 14.14
CA TRP A 230 -9.59 10.60 15.34
C TRP A 230 -10.41 9.88 16.41
N PRO A 231 -10.14 10.12 17.70
CA PRO A 231 -10.93 9.54 18.77
C PRO A 231 -12.38 10.07 18.74
N GLU A 232 -13.33 9.21 19.10
CA GLU A 232 -14.70 9.64 19.36
C GLU A 232 -14.70 10.67 20.49
N ASN A 233 -15.31 11.83 20.23
CA ASN A 233 -15.18 13.03 21.04
C ASN A 233 -15.52 12.77 22.52
N LYS A 234 -14.54 13.03 23.40
CA LYS A 234 -14.82 13.35 24.82
C LYS A 234 -14.77 14.86 24.98
N GLN A 235 -15.85 15.39 25.57
CA GLN A 235 -16.09 16.79 25.83
C GLN A 235 -14.90 17.44 26.56
N ARG A 236 -14.26 18.41 25.89
CA ARG A 236 -13.33 19.35 26.50
C ARG A 236 -13.57 20.73 25.91
N THR A 237 -14.10 21.60 26.77
CA THR A 237 -14.31 23.02 26.54
C THR A 237 -12.97 23.76 26.41
N GLY A 238 -12.53 24.02 25.17
CA GLY A 238 -11.49 25.00 24.88
C GLY A 238 -12.05 26.43 24.86
N LEU A 239 -11.25 27.42 25.27
CA LEU A 239 -11.64 28.82 25.17
C LEU A 239 -11.63 29.24 23.68
N ALA A 240 -12.81 29.28 23.06
CA ALA A 240 -13.01 29.58 21.64
C ALA A 240 -12.68 31.04 21.26
N LYS A 241 -11.43 31.46 21.43
CA LYS A 241 -10.96 32.80 21.04
C LYS A 241 -10.90 32.92 19.52
N GLY A 242 -11.30 34.06 18.97
CA GLY A 242 -11.19 34.36 17.53
C GLY A 242 -12.33 33.84 16.66
N TRP A 243 -13.39 33.27 17.24
CA TRP A 243 -14.60 32.90 16.51
C TRP A 243 -15.63 34.02 16.56
N SER A 244 -15.85 34.71 15.44
CA SER A 244 -17.01 35.58 15.27
C SER A 244 -18.22 34.77 14.78
N GLN A 245 -19.43 35.30 14.98
CA GLN A 245 -20.65 34.69 14.44
C GLN A 245 -20.58 34.59 12.90
N GLU A 246 -20.00 35.59 12.24
CA GLU A 246 -19.76 35.58 10.80
C GLU A 246 -18.84 34.42 10.39
N LEU A 247 -17.68 34.28 11.04
CA LEU A 247 -16.72 33.22 10.72
C LEU A 247 -17.30 31.82 10.97
N GLU A 248 -18.09 31.67 12.03
CA GLU A 248 -18.79 30.40 12.29
C GLU A 248 -19.79 30.07 11.16
N MET A 249 -20.58 31.04 10.71
CA MET A 249 -21.49 30.84 9.59
C MET A 249 -20.74 30.52 8.30
N GLU A 250 -19.65 31.24 8.02
CA GLU A 250 -18.82 30.99 6.84
C GLU A 250 -18.23 29.58 6.86
N MET A 251 -17.67 29.13 7.98
CA MET A 251 -17.12 27.77 8.11
C MET A 251 -18.20 26.68 8.04
N ARG A 252 -19.38 26.91 8.63
CA ARG A 252 -20.53 26.00 8.51
C ARG A 252 -20.96 25.86 7.06
N GLU A 253 -20.95 26.95 6.31
CA GLU A 253 -21.32 26.91 4.91
C GLU A 253 -20.26 26.23 4.05
N VAL A 254 -18.96 26.46 4.30
CA VAL A 254 -17.87 25.69 3.69
C VAL A 254 -18.04 24.19 3.97
N ALA A 255 -18.31 23.80 5.23
CA ALA A 255 -18.54 22.41 5.60
C ALA A 255 -19.76 21.81 4.88
N ARG A 256 -20.81 22.60 4.64
CA ARG A 256 -21.98 22.19 3.85
C ARG A 256 -21.62 21.92 2.40
N VAL A 257 -20.82 22.79 1.77
CA VAL A 257 -20.34 22.57 0.38
C VAL A 257 -19.47 21.33 0.32
N VAL A 258 -18.49 21.20 1.22
CA VAL A 258 -17.61 20.03 1.32
C VAL A 258 -18.42 18.75 1.44
N LYS A 259 -19.44 18.73 2.30
CA LYS A 259 -20.29 17.55 2.47
C LYS A 259 -21.08 17.22 1.20
N SER A 260 -21.85 18.19 0.70
CA SER A 260 -22.82 17.97 -0.37
C SER A 260 -22.21 17.86 -1.77
N ARG A 261 -20.96 18.29 -1.95
CA ARG A 261 -20.26 18.26 -3.24
C ARG A 261 -19.08 17.31 -3.19
N ASP A 262 -18.08 17.61 -2.36
CA ASP A 262 -16.83 16.86 -2.33
C ASP A 262 -17.02 15.47 -1.72
N ALA A 263 -17.58 15.35 -0.52
CA ALA A 263 -17.71 14.06 0.17
C ALA A 263 -18.62 13.08 -0.59
N GLU A 264 -19.79 13.54 -1.07
CA GLU A 264 -20.70 12.70 -1.87
C GLU A 264 -20.06 12.20 -3.17
N GLU A 265 -19.31 13.05 -3.88
CA GLU A 265 -18.67 12.63 -5.13
C GLU A 265 -17.50 11.67 -4.86
N TYR A 266 -16.71 11.94 -3.83
CA TYR A 266 -15.59 11.09 -3.44
C TYR A 266 -16.05 9.72 -2.93
N GLU A 267 -17.20 9.66 -2.27
CA GLU A 267 -17.84 8.41 -1.88
C GLU A 267 -18.31 7.60 -3.10
N LYS A 268 -18.93 8.25 -4.09
CA LYS A 268 -19.31 7.59 -5.36
C LYS A 268 -18.09 7.05 -6.09
N LEU A 269 -17.07 7.87 -6.27
CA LEU A 269 -15.82 7.47 -6.93
C LEU A 269 -15.11 6.36 -6.14
N GLY A 270 -15.08 6.46 -4.81
CA GLY A 270 -14.57 5.44 -3.91
C GLY A 270 -15.29 4.11 -4.07
N ASN A 271 -16.62 4.11 -4.18
CA ASN A 271 -17.41 2.90 -4.43
C ASN A 271 -17.17 2.29 -5.82
N VAL A 272 -17.01 3.13 -6.85
CA VAL A 272 -16.62 2.67 -8.20
C VAL A 272 -15.24 2.00 -8.16
N MET A 273 -14.26 2.65 -7.52
CA MET A 273 -12.92 2.08 -7.39
C MET A 273 -12.88 0.82 -6.53
N LEU A 274 -13.68 0.75 -5.46
CA LEU A 274 -13.83 -0.46 -4.65
C LEU A 274 -14.31 -1.65 -5.48
N LYS A 275 -15.37 -1.44 -6.27
CA LYS A 275 -15.92 -2.47 -7.17
C LYS A 275 -14.92 -2.87 -8.25
N LEU A 276 -14.23 -1.90 -8.84
CA LEU A 276 -13.19 -2.17 -9.84
C LEU A 276 -12.00 -2.94 -9.23
N ASN A 277 -11.51 -2.51 -8.07
CA ASN A 277 -10.41 -3.18 -7.36
C ASN A 277 -10.78 -4.63 -7.03
N ARG A 278 -11.99 -4.85 -6.49
CA ARG A 278 -12.53 -6.19 -6.18
C ARG A 278 -12.64 -7.04 -7.45
N PHE A 279 -13.17 -6.48 -8.53
CA PHE A 279 -13.29 -7.17 -9.80
C PHE A 279 -11.93 -7.62 -10.32
N LEU A 280 -10.95 -6.70 -10.42
CA LEU A 280 -9.61 -7.01 -10.94
C LEU A 280 -8.87 -8.03 -10.06
N ALA A 281 -9.00 -7.91 -8.72
CA ALA A 281 -8.42 -8.83 -7.75
C ALA A 281 -8.94 -10.27 -7.87
N ILE A 282 -10.19 -10.45 -8.31
CA ILE A 282 -10.76 -11.78 -8.53
C ILE A 282 -10.46 -12.26 -9.95
N PHE A 283 -10.57 -11.37 -10.94
CA PHE A 283 -10.57 -11.73 -12.35
C PHE A 283 -9.20 -12.21 -12.84
N GLY A 284 -8.10 -11.61 -12.39
CA GLY A 284 -6.74 -12.04 -12.75
C GLY A 284 -6.46 -13.52 -12.38
N PRO A 285 -6.62 -13.90 -11.10
CA PRO A 285 -6.50 -15.29 -10.66
C PRO A 285 -7.46 -16.25 -11.36
N VAL A 286 -8.72 -15.85 -11.60
CA VAL A 286 -9.69 -16.68 -12.34
C VAL A 286 -9.23 -16.96 -13.77
N LEU A 287 -8.77 -15.94 -14.50
CA LEU A 287 -8.28 -16.09 -15.87
C LEU A 287 -7.03 -16.96 -15.96
N THR A 288 -6.06 -16.76 -15.06
CA THR A 288 -4.88 -17.65 -15.00
C THR A 288 -5.27 -19.09 -14.64
N GLY A 289 -6.27 -19.29 -13.77
CA GLY A 289 -6.78 -20.61 -13.41
C GLY A 289 -7.45 -21.32 -14.59
N ILE A 290 -8.30 -20.61 -15.34
CA ILE A 290 -8.90 -21.14 -16.59
C ILE A 290 -7.80 -21.49 -17.59
N SER A 291 -6.77 -20.65 -17.70
CA SER A 291 -5.64 -20.91 -18.57
C SER A 291 -4.88 -22.18 -18.14
N ALA A 292 -4.62 -22.36 -16.85
CA ALA A 292 -3.95 -23.55 -16.31
C ALA A 292 -4.75 -24.84 -16.58
N VAL A 293 -6.08 -24.81 -16.44
CA VAL A 293 -6.92 -25.96 -16.76
C VAL A 293 -6.89 -26.23 -18.26
N SER A 294 -6.98 -25.19 -19.09
CA SER A 294 -6.96 -25.31 -20.55
C SER A 294 -5.62 -25.83 -21.07
N SER A 295 -4.50 -25.47 -20.43
CA SER A 295 -3.18 -25.92 -20.85
C SER A 295 -2.99 -27.44 -20.71
N VAL A 296 -3.69 -28.08 -19.76
CA VAL A 296 -3.71 -29.56 -19.61
C VAL A 296 -4.34 -30.26 -20.82
N PHE A 297 -5.21 -29.59 -21.57
CA PHE A 297 -5.89 -30.15 -22.72
C PHE A 297 -5.24 -29.80 -24.07
N ILE A 298 -4.10 -29.10 -24.06
CA ILE A 298 -3.33 -28.83 -25.29
C ILE A 298 -2.91 -30.14 -25.94
N GLY A 299 -3.13 -30.26 -27.26
CA GLY A 299 -2.86 -31.45 -28.06
C GLY A 299 -4.06 -32.41 -28.20
N GLN A 300 -5.24 -32.06 -27.66
CA GLN A 300 -6.51 -32.75 -27.98
C GLN A 300 -7.15 -32.18 -29.26
N ASP A 301 -8.01 -32.97 -29.91
CA ASP A 301 -8.48 -32.91 -31.32
C ASP A 301 -8.95 -31.54 -31.87
N SER A 302 -9.17 -30.52 -31.04
CA SER A 302 -9.72 -29.23 -31.47
C SER A 302 -8.75 -28.04 -31.49
N GLY A 303 -7.53 -28.14 -30.91
CA GLY A 303 -6.56 -27.02 -30.82
C GLY A 303 -7.00 -25.80 -29.99
N LEU A 304 -8.31 -25.70 -29.71
CA LEU A 304 -8.99 -24.62 -28.99
C LEU A 304 -8.43 -24.44 -27.57
N ALA A 305 -8.07 -25.54 -26.91
CA ALA A 305 -7.50 -25.51 -25.56
C ALA A 305 -6.23 -24.64 -25.45
N GLY A 306 -5.37 -24.67 -26.48
CA GLY A 306 -4.17 -23.84 -26.52
C GLY A 306 -4.48 -22.36 -26.76
N ILE A 307 -5.47 -22.07 -27.61
CA ILE A 307 -5.95 -20.71 -27.84
C ILE A 307 -6.54 -20.13 -26.56
N VAL A 308 -7.39 -20.88 -25.85
CA VAL A 308 -7.98 -20.45 -24.57
C VAL A 308 -6.88 -20.25 -23.52
N ALA A 309 -5.94 -21.20 -23.38
CA ALA A 309 -4.83 -21.05 -22.45
C ALA A 309 -4.03 -19.76 -22.71
N MET A 310 -3.59 -19.54 -23.95
CA MET A 310 -2.81 -18.37 -24.34
C MET A 310 -3.61 -17.06 -24.14
N THR A 311 -4.86 -17.00 -24.59
CA THR A 311 -5.69 -15.79 -24.51
C THR A 311 -6.06 -15.44 -23.09
N CYS A 312 -6.49 -16.40 -22.27
CA CYS A 312 -6.79 -16.17 -20.85
C CYS A 312 -5.55 -15.75 -20.06
N ALA A 313 -4.39 -16.37 -20.30
CA ALA A 313 -3.13 -15.96 -19.65
C ALA A 313 -2.72 -14.54 -20.05
N SER A 314 -2.78 -14.21 -21.34
CA SER A 314 -2.44 -12.88 -21.84
C SER A 314 -3.37 -11.82 -21.25
N LEU A 315 -4.68 -12.09 -21.20
CA LEU A 315 -5.65 -11.20 -20.57
C LEU A 315 -5.41 -11.07 -19.06
N ALA A 316 -5.04 -12.15 -18.39
CA ALA A 316 -4.74 -12.10 -16.96
C ALA A 316 -3.54 -11.19 -16.66
N ALA A 317 -2.49 -11.21 -17.50
CA ALA A 317 -1.35 -10.31 -17.36
C ALA A 317 -1.76 -8.83 -17.55
N ILE A 318 -2.68 -8.54 -18.47
CA ILE A 318 -3.25 -7.19 -18.65
C ILE A 318 -4.04 -6.77 -17.40
N VAL A 319 -4.93 -7.63 -16.90
CA VAL A 319 -5.75 -7.37 -15.71
C VAL A 319 -4.88 -7.14 -14.47
N ASN A 320 -3.83 -7.96 -14.30
CA ASN A 320 -2.87 -7.84 -13.21
C ASN A 320 -2.10 -6.51 -13.31
N THR A 321 -1.69 -6.11 -14.52
CA THR A 321 -1.06 -4.81 -14.78
C THR A 321 -2.00 -3.65 -14.47
N LEU A 322 -3.27 -3.73 -14.87
CA LEU A 322 -4.24 -2.67 -14.61
C LEU A 322 -4.52 -2.53 -13.10
N GLY A 323 -4.79 -3.64 -12.40
CA GLY A 323 -5.11 -3.60 -10.97
C GLY A 323 -3.93 -3.19 -10.10
N HIS A 324 -2.79 -3.89 -10.25
CA HIS A 324 -1.64 -3.71 -9.37
C HIS A 324 -0.61 -2.70 -9.89
N GLY A 325 -0.45 -2.60 -11.22
CA GLY A 325 0.43 -1.62 -11.88
C GLY A 325 -0.22 -0.25 -12.04
N GLY A 326 -1.52 -0.21 -12.35
CA GLY A 326 -2.34 1.01 -12.32
C GLY A 326 -2.71 1.46 -10.90
N GLN A 327 -2.30 0.70 -9.87
CA GLN A 327 -2.44 1.03 -8.46
C GLN A 327 -3.88 1.36 -8.03
N VAL A 328 -4.87 0.62 -8.57
CA VAL A 328 -6.30 0.87 -8.30
C VAL A 328 -6.61 0.83 -6.80
N GLY A 329 -5.98 -0.06 -6.04
CA GLY A 329 -6.10 -0.10 -4.58
C GLY A 329 -5.55 1.15 -3.87
N MET A 330 -4.45 1.74 -4.37
CA MET A 330 -3.91 3.02 -3.85
C MET A 330 -4.90 4.17 -4.08
N VAL A 331 -5.54 4.19 -5.27
CA VAL A 331 -6.56 5.18 -5.62
C VAL A 331 -7.81 5.03 -4.74
N PHE A 332 -8.24 3.79 -4.45
CA PHE A 332 -9.30 3.54 -3.48
C PHE A 332 -8.97 4.10 -2.09
N GLU A 333 -7.76 3.89 -1.58
CA GLU A 333 -7.32 4.43 -0.29
C GLU A 333 -7.21 5.95 -0.29
N MET A 334 -6.84 6.56 -1.42
CA MET A 334 -6.87 8.00 -1.60
C MET A 334 -8.29 8.54 -1.40
N TYR A 335 -9.30 7.94 -2.06
CA TYR A 335 -10.70 8.33 -1.87
C TYR A 335 -11.15 8.13 -0.41
N ARG A 336 -10.77 7.01 0.21
CA ARG A 336 -11.09 6.69 1.61
C ARG A 336 -10.53 7.73 2.58
N ASN A 337 -9.29 8.14 2.38
CA ASN A 337 -8.59 9.15 3.19
C ASN A 337 -9.16 10.55 2.97
N SER A 338 -9.46 10.94 1.73
CA SER A 338 -10.09 12.23 1.42
C SER A 338 -11.50 12.34 2.00
N GLY A 339 -12.31 11.29 1.87
CA GLY A 339 -13.62 11.22 2.53
C GLY A 339 -13.51 11.39 4.04
N GLY A 340 -12.52 10.74 4.67
CA GLY A 340 -12.25 10.87 6.10
C GLY A 340 -11.88 12.29 6.51
N PHE A 341 -11.10 12.98 5.67
CA PHE A 341 -10.76 14.38 5.89
C PHE A 341 -12.00 15.28 5.86
N PHE A 342 -12.91 15.06 4.92
CA PHE A 342 -14.16 15.82 4.82
C PHE A 342 -15.07 15.56 6.02
N SER A 343 -15.20 14.32 6.48
CA SER A 343 -15.95 13.99 7.69
C SER A 343 -15.36 14.66 8.94
N LEU A 344 -14.03 14.62 9.10
CA LEU A 344 -13.36 15.31 10.21
C LEU A 344 -13.59 16.83 10.17
N LEU A 345 -13.55 17.43 8.99
CA LEU A 345 -13.83 18.85 8.82
C LEU A 345 -15.27 19.19 9.22
N GLU A 346 -16.24 18.41 8.75
CA GLU A 346 -17.65 18.56 9.12
C GLU A 346 -17.85 18.46 10.63
N GLU A 347 -17.31 17.42 11.27
CA GLU A 347 -17.42 17.20 12.72
C GLU A 347 -16.77 18.34 13.51
N THR A 348 -15.60 18.80 13.08
CA THR A 348 -14.89 19.89 13.77
C THR A 348 -15.68 21.20 13.70
N VAL A 349 -16.25 21.53 12.54
CA VAL A 349 -17.06 22.76 12.35
C VAL A 349 -18.39 22.69 13.11
N LYS A 350 -19.03 21.53 13.15
CA LYS A 350 -20.30 21.35 13.87
C LYS A 350 -20.14 21.29 15.38
N SER A 351 -18.98 20.85 15.86
CA SER A 351 -18.71 20.75 17.29
C SER A 351 -18.83 22.13 17.95
N THR A 352 -19.52 22.18 19.09
CA THR A 352 -19.61 23.39 19.92
C THR A 352 -18.30 23.70 20.64
N GLU A 353 -17.37 22.75 20.66
CA GLU A 353 -16.08 22.84 21.33
C GLU A 353 -14.96 23.15 20.34
N LYS A 354 -14.81 24.45 20.06
CA LYS A 354 -13.77 24.96 19.18
C LYS A 354 -12.44 25.07 19.95
N ARG A 355 -11.61 24.02 19.87
CA ARG A 355 -10.27 23.97 20.49
C ARG A 355 -9.28 24.98 19.90
N GLU A 356 -9.36 25.22 18.59
CA GLU A 356 -8.41 26.05 17.85
C GLU A 356 -8.97 27.48 17.65
N ASN A 357 -8.09 28.48 17.62
CA ASN A 357 -8.47 29.85 17.31
C ASN A 357 -9.14 29.91 15.93
N GLY A 358 -10.27 30.64 15.82
CA GLY A 358 -11.06 30.69 14.60
C GLY A 358 -10.28 31.10 13.34
N GLN A 359 -9.40 32.09 13.44
CA GLN A 359 -8.60 32.56 12.30
C GLN A 359 -7.52 31.55 11.88
N VAL A 360 -6.93 30.86 12.86
CA VAL A 360 -5.95 29.78 12.59
C VAL A 360 -6.67 28.60 11.92
N PHE A 361 -7.86 28.25 12.43
CA PHE A 361 -8.70 27.22 11.85
C PHE A 361 -9.08 27.56 10.41
N GLU A 362 -9.56 28.77 10.14
CA GLU A 362 -9.89 29.26 8.80
C GLU A 362 -8.71 29.12 7.83
N THR A 363 -7.53 29.57 8.26
CA THR A 363 -6.29 29.47 7.46
C THR A 363 -5.94 28.03 7.13
N LYS A 364 -6.06 27.14 8.11
CA LYS A 364 -5.79 25.70 7.95
C LYS A 364 -6.80 25.04 6.99
N VAL A 365 -8.07 25.41 7.08
CA VAL A 365 -9.12 24.91 6.17
C VAL A 365 -8.89 25.40 4.76
N ALA A 366 -8.61 26.70 4.57
CA ALA A 366 -8.31 27.29 3.27
C ALA A 366 -7.16 26.56 2.57
N LEU A 367 -6.03 26.40 3.28
CA LEU A 367 -4.85 25.72 2.75
C LEU A 367 -5.10 24.24 2.47
N LYS A 368 -5.85 23.54 3.33
CA LYS A 368 -6.22 22.14 3.10
C LYS A 368 -7.20 21.93 1.95
N LEU A 369 -7.95 22.95 1.57
CA LEU A 369 -8.80 22.95 0.38
C LEU A 369 -8.10 23.56 -0.85
N GLY A 370 -6.84 24.00 -0.71
CA GLY A 370 -6.08 24.63 -1.80
C GLY A 370 -6.63 25.98 -2.24
N ARG A 371 -7.31 26.69 -1.34
CA ARG A 371 -7.89 28.02 -1.58
C ARG A 371 -7.14 29.08 -0.79
N SER A 372 -7.16 30.31 -1.30
CA SER A 372 -6.80 31.48 -0.48
C SER A 372 -7.91 31.77 0.54
N LEU A 373 -7.62 32.58 1.57
CA LEU A 373 -8.63 33.01 2.54
C LEU A 373 -9.80 33.74 1.86
N SER A 374 -9.51 34.62 0.90
CA SER A 374 -10.56 35.36 0.18
C SER A 374 -11.44 34.43 -0.67
N GLU A 375 -10.84 33.44 -1.31
CA GLU A 375 -11.58 32.43 -2.09
C GLU A 375 -12.43 31.51 -1.23
N LEU A 376 -11.99 31.22 0.00
CA LEU A 376 -12.76 30.42 0.95
C LEU A 376 -14.01 31.18 1.44
N ARG A 377 -13.84 32.47 1.77
CA ARG A 377 -14.96 33.35 2.15
C ARG A 377 -15.92 33.60 0.99
N ASP A 378 -15.41 33.77 -0.22
CA ASP A 378 -16.24 33.89 -1.42
C ASP A 378 -17.08 32.63 -1.65
N LEU A 379 -16.48 31.44 -1.50
CA LEU A 379 -17.19 30.16 -1.59
C LEU A 379 -18.34 30.10 -0.57
N ALA A 380 -18.08 30.47 0.68
CA ALA A 380 -19.11 30.50 1.72
C ALA A 380 -20.26 31.46 1.36
N LYS A 381 -19.93 32.69 0.93
CA LYS A 381 -20.93 33.71 0.55
C LYS A 381 -21.78 33.26 -0.63
N ARG A 382 -21.15 32.73 -1.68
CA ARG A 382 -21.84 32.25 -2.88
C ARG A 382 -22.71 31.05 -2.57
N SER A 383 -22.30 30.20 -1.64
CA SER A 383 -23.08 29.03 -1.26
C SER A 383 -24.32 29.38 -0.45
N ASN A 384 -24.20 30.36 0.45
CA ASN A 384 -25.36 30.93 1.16
C ASN A 384 -26.36 31.55 0.18
N LEU A 385 -25.88 32.20 -0.89
CA LEU A 385 -26.71 32.77 -1.95
C LEU A 385 -27.21 31.74 -2.98
N SER A 386 -26.90 30.45 -2.83
CA SER A 386 -27.16 29.40 -3.84
C SER A 386 -26.55 29.67 -5.23
N GLN A 387 -25.53 30.54 -5.31
CA GLN A 387 -24.80 30.96 -6.51
C GLN A 387 -23.48 30.19 -6.73
N VAL A 388 -23.28 29.08 -6.02
CA VAL A 388 -22.18 28.15 -6.32
C VAL A 388 -22.45 27.53 -7.68
N LYS A 389 -21.45 27.58 -8.57
CA LYS A 389 -21.57 26.96 -9.89
C LYS A 389 -21.84 25.47 -9.68
N ALA A 390 -22.70 24.88 -10.52
CA ALA A 390 -23.13 23.49 -10.37
C ALA A 390 -21.97 22.48 -10.25
N ASN A 391 -20.80 22.80 -10.81
CA ASN A 391 -19.61 21.94 -10.83
C ASN A 391 -18.43 22.47 -9.98
N GLU A 392 -18.64 23.46 -9.10
CA GLU A 392 -17.56 23.98 -8.26
C GLU A 392 -17.45 23.19 -6.95
N PHE A 393 -16.35 22.44 -6.80
CA PHE A 393 -15.97 21.75 -5.57
C PHE A 393 -15.37 22.70 -4.54
N ALA A 394 -15.50 22.36 -3.25
CA ALA A 394 -14.85 23.13 -2.19
C ALA A 394 -13.34 22.95 -2.23
N SER A 395 -12.87 21.72 -2.46
CA SER A 395 -11.46 21.42 -2.67
C SER A 395 -11.02 21.81 -4.09
N LYS A 396 -9.88 22.49 -4.20
CA LYS A 396 -9.15 22.69 -5.45
C LYS A 396 -7.93 21.76 -5.59
N LEU A 397 -7.61 21.01 -4.54
CA LEU A 397 -6.42 20.16 -4.50
C LEU A 397 -6.63 18.78 -5.12
N PHE A 398 -7.87 18.31 -5.16
CA PHE A 398 -8.23 16.95 -5.51
C PHE A 398 -9.31 16.94 -6.57
#